data_AF-A0A735CZA2-F1
#
_entry.id   AF-A0A735CZA2-F1
#
_cell.length_a   1.000
_cell.length_b   1.000
_cell.length_c   1.000
_cell.angle_alpha   90.00
_cell.angle_beta   90.00
_cell.angle_gamma   90.00
#
_symmetry.space_group_name_H-M   'P 1'
#
loop_
_entity.id
_entity.type
_entity.pdbx_description
1 polymer ?
#
loop_
_entity_poly.entity_id
_entity_poly.type
_entity_poly.pdbx_seq_one_letter_code
_entity_poly.pdbx_strand_id
1 'polypeptide(L)'
;MEIVNNPQPRIPAGGHWVSERMSASLSNWANGGWFDIPNGWVSDSAGIVAIHCGSNKSLDVTLTINGLTEAETHQGNSARGWCKNALVGNGTTIGWGVGGDGGWFDWCKFRRMW
;
A
#
# COMPACT_ATOMS: atom_id res chain seq x y z
N MET A 1 -13.31 18.62 -34.01
CA MET A 1 -13.31 18.03 -32.67
C MET A 1 -11.89 17.55 -32.43
N GLU A 2 -11.12 18.29 -31.62
CA GLU A 2 -9.72 17.98 -31.37
C GLU A 2 -9.64 16.85 -30.35
N ILE A 3 -9.11 15.70 -30.77
CA ILE A 3 -8.85 14.57 -29.86
C ILE A 3 -7.58 14.94 -29.09
N VAL A 4 -7.75 15.45 -27.88
CA VAL A 4 -6.64 15.68 -26.96
C VAL A 4 -6.15 14.30 -26.50
N ASN A 5 -5.13 13.79 -27.19
CA ASN A 5 -4.32 12.69 -26.66
C ASN A 5 -3.66 13.22 -25.39
N ASN A 6 -4.25 12.92 -24.23
CA ASN A 6 -3.60 13.10 -22.95
C ASN A 6 -2.71 11.86 -22.76
N PRO A 7 -1.41 11.88 -23.09
CA PRO A 7 -0.57 10.73 -22.89
C PRO A 7 -0.59 10.42 -21.39
N GLN A 8 -1.21 9.31 -21.01
CA GLN A 8 -1.07 8.81 -19.64
C GLN A 8 0.43 8.68 -19.39
N PRO A 9 0.96 9.27 -18.30
CA PRO A 9 2.38 9.20 -18.02
C PRO A 9 2.79 7.73 -17.99
N ARG A 10 3.68 7.34 -18.92
CA ARG A 10 4.19 5.97 -18.99
C ARG A 10 5.00 5.72 -17.72
N ILE A 11 4.46 4.90 -16.85
CA ILE A 11 5.15 4.47 -15.63
C ILE A 11 6.37 3.65 -16.10
N PRO A 12 7.60 4.03 -15.72
CA PRO A 12 8.78 3.23 -16.01
C PRO A 12 8.57 1.82 -15.45
N ALA A 13 8.89 0.79 -16.23
CA ALA A 13 8.88 -0.58 -15.74
C ALA A 13 9.89 -0.67 -14.57
N GLY A 14 9.38 -0.78 -13.34
CA GLY A 14 10.15 -0.71 -12.09
C GLY A 14 9.81 0.46 -11.16
N GLY A 15 8.86 1.33 -11.51
CA GLY A 15 8.51 2.50 -10.70
C GLY A 15 7.57 2.22 -9.51
N HIS A 16 8.04 2.50 -8.30
CA HIS A 16 7.28 2.51 -7.05
C HIS A 16 6.24 3.65 -7.03
N TRP A 17 5.01 3.39 -7.50
CA TRP A 17 4.14 4.49 -7.96
C TRP A 17 3.33 5.23 -6.88
N VAL A 18 3.27 4.76 -5.63
CA VAL A 18 2.39 5.37 -4.60
C VAL A 18 3.06 5.53 -3.22
N SER A 19 3.96 4.62 -2.83
CA SER A 19 4.70 4.71 -1.57
C SER A 19 5.67 5.89 -1.53
N GLU A 20 6.36 6.18 -2.65
CA GLU A 20 7.28 7.33 -2.75
C GLU A 20 6.56 8.68 -2.71
N ARG A 21 5.35 8.79 -3.28
CA ARG A 21 4.59 10.06 -3.29
C ARG A 21 4.13 10.48 -1.89
N MET A 22 3.54 9.59 -1.09
CA MET A 22 3.21 9.95 0.29
C MET A 22 4.46 10.11 1.16
N SER A 23 5.52 9.32 0.92
CA SER A 23 6.80 9.49 1.60
C SER A 23 7.40 10.88 1.36
N ALA A 24 7.32 11.40 0.13
CA ALA A 24 7.78 12.74 -0.22
C ALA A 24 6.89 13.83 0.40
N SER A 25 5.56 13.67 0.38
CA SER A 25 4.63 14.64 0.98
C SER A 25 4.71 14.73 2.51
N LEU A 26 5.15 13.66 3.18
CA LEU A 26 5.23 13.56 4.64
C LEU A 26 6.67 13.56 5.17
N SER A 27 7.65 13.78 4.28
CA SER A 27 9.09 13.63 4.54
C SER A 27 9.63 14.46 5.70
N ASN A 28 8.98 15.56 6.07
CA ASN A 28 9.43 16.43 7.17
C ASN A 28 9.02 15.93 8.56
N TRP A 29 8.01 15.06 8.64
CA TRP A 29 7.49 14.53 9.91
C TRP A 29 7.81 13.04 10.10
N ALA A 30 8.18 12.33 9.04
CA ALA A 30 8.44 10.90 9.07
C ALA A 30 9.91 10.59 9.41
N ASN A 31 10.24 10.42 10.70
CA ASN A 31 11.58 10.08 11.20
C ASN A 31 11.59 8.63 11.72
N GLY A 32 12.38 7.73 11.10
CA GLY A 32 12.53 6.37 11.63
C GLY A 32 12.81 5.23 10.65
N GLY A 33 13.05 5.50 9.36
CA GLY A 33 13.20 4.45 8.36
C GLY A 33 11.93 3.58 8.20
N TRP A 34 11.97 2.61 7.31
CA TRP A 34 10.89 1.63 7.13
C TRP A 34 11.30 0.31 7.78
N PHE A 35 10.37 -0.32 8.52
CA PHE A 35 10.56 -1.66 9.08
C PHE A 35 9.34 -2.54 8.84
N ASP A 36 9.54 -3.86 8.77
CA ASP A 36 8.46 -4.81 8.55
C ASP A 36 7.59 -4.97 9.79
N ILE A 37 6.29 -5.13 9.59
CA ILE A 37 5.30 -5.35 10.65
C ILE A 37 4.49 -6.63 10.37
N PRO A 38 4.04 -7.36 11.41
CA PRO A 38 3.15 -8.51 11.26
C PRO A 38 1.67 -8.11 11.13
N ASN A 39 0.83 -9.03 10.63
CA ASN A 39 -0.61 -8.82 10.53
C ASN A 39 -1.22 -8.72 11.92
N GLY A 40 -2.04 -7.69 12.17
CA GLY A 40 -2.60 -7.39 13.49
C GLY A 40 -1.64 -6.59 14.39
N TRP A 41 -0.51 -6.07 13.87
CA TRP A 41 0.38 -5.21 14.64
C TRP A 41 -0.33 -3.93 15.09
N VAL A 42 -0.04 -3.48 16.31
CA VAL A 42 -0.57 -2.24 16.87
C VAL A 42 0.52 -1.18 16.85
N SER A 43 0.22 -0.02 16.26
CA SER A 43 1.20 1.05 16.14
C SER A 43 1.58 1.66 17.49
N ASP A 44 2.88 1.87 17.69
CA ASP A 44 3.45 2.53 18.88
C ASP A 44 3.58 4.05 18.72
N SER A 45 3.40 4.55 17.49
CA SER A 45 3.42 5.95 17.13
C SER A 45 2.43 6.23 15.99
N ALA A 46 2.15 7.50 15.72
CA ALA A 46 1.59 7.86 14.42
C ALA A 46 2.60 7.53 13.31
N GLY A 47 2.13 7.29 12.09
CA GLY A 47 3.02 6.94 10.98
C GLY A 47 2.33 6.59 9.68
N ILE A 48 3.11 6.00 8.79
CA ILE A 48 2.65 5.49 7.49
C ILE A 48 2.78 3.98 7.50
N VAL A 49 1.70 3.29 7.16
CA VAL A 49 1.75 1.89 6.75
C VAL A 49 1.82 1.81 5.23
N ALA A 50 2.60 0.88 4.70
CA ALA A 50 2.60 0.52 3.29
C ALA A 50 2.54 -0.99 3.13
N ILE A 51 1.73 -1.46 2.19
CA ILE A 51 1.54 -2.87 1.87
C ILE A 51 1.74 -3.10 0.38
N HIS A 52 2.36 -4.23 0.05
CA HIS A 52 2.43 -4.77 -1.31
C HIS A 52 1.99 -6.22 -1.34
N CYS A 53 1.21 -6.56 -2.37
CA CYS A 53 0.80 -7.92 -2.67
C CYS A 53 0.94 -8.16 -4.17
N GLY A 54 1.26 -9.39 -4.54
CA GLY A 54 1.43 -9.82 -5.93
C GLY A 54 0.35 -10.80 -6.36
N SER A 55 0.22 -10.99 -7.67
CA SER A 55 -0.55 -12.09 -8.24
C SER A 55 0.02 -12.50 -9.59
N ASN A 56 -0.25 -13.75 -9.99
CA ASN A 56 0.00 -14.27 -11.32
C ASN A 56 -1.29 -14.54 -12.12
N LYS A 57 -2.47 -14.36 -11.50
CA LYS A 57 -3.78 -14.57 -12.14
C LYS A 57 -4.84 -13.65 -11.54
N SER A 58 -5.41 -13.93 -10.37
CA SER A 58 -6.32 -12.97 -9.71
C SER A 58 -5.83 -12.53 -8.35
N LEU A 59 -6.21 -11.32 -7.95
CA LEU A 59 -5.75 -10.69 -6.73
C LEU A 59 -6.91 -10.01 -6.00
N ASP A 60 -7.18 -10.48 -4.79
CA ASP A 60 -8.05 -9.79 -3.83
C ASP A 60 -7.19 -9.33 -2.68
N VAL A 61 -7.20 -8.03 -2.36
CA VAL A 61 -6.43 -7.50 -1.23
C VAL A 61 -7.25 -6.50 -0.45
N THR A 62 -7.13 -6.56 0.86
CA THR A 62 -7.66 -5.55 1.79
C THR A 62 -6.55 -5.09 2.73
N LEU A 63 -6.47 -3.78 2.95
CA LEU A 63 -5.75 -3.15 4.05
C LEU A 63 -6.78 -2.66 5.06
N THR A 64 -6.67 -3.09 6.32
CA THR A 64 -7.59 -2.72 7.39
C THR A 64 -6.89 -1.95 8.49
N ILE A 65 -7.50 -0.87 8.95
CA ILE A 65 -7.02 0.00 10.02
C ILE A 65 -8.10 0.02 11.12
N ASN A 66 -7.77 -0.44 12.33
CA ASN A 66 -8.73 -0.67 13.42
C ASN A 66 -9.95 -1.50 13.01
N GLY A 67 -9.73 -2.52 12.17
CA GLY A 67 -10.80 -3.40 11.67
C GLY A 67 -11.68 -2.79 10.58
N LEU A 68 -11.44 -1.54 10.15
CA LEU A 68 -12.12 -0.91 9.03
C LEU A 68 -11.28 -1.04 7.76
N THR A 69 -11.92 -1.35 6.62
CA THR A 69 -11.24 -1.37 5.32
C THR A 69 -10.84 0.04 4.92
N GLU A 70 -9.53 0.27 4.85
CA GLU A 70 -8.94 1.54 4.42
C GLU A 70 -8.70 1.54 2.90
N ALA A 71 -8.27 0.39 2.36
CA ALA A 71 -8.09 0.23 0.92
C ALA A 71 -8.30 -1.22 0.50
N GLU A 72 -8.83 -1.42 -0.70
CA GLU A 72 -9.01 -2.75 -1.27
C GLU A 72 -8.81 -2.76 -2.79
N THR A 73 -8.64 -3.95 -3.33
CA THR A 73 -8.66 -4.19 -4.78
C THR A 73 -9.19 -5.58 -5.07
N HIS A 74 -9.91 -5.69 -6.19
CA HIS A 74 -10.13 -6.94 -6.90
C HIS A 74 -9.50 -6.81 -8.29
N GLN A 75 -8.66 -7.76 -8.68
CA GLN A 75 -8.10 -7.88 -10.03
C GLN A 75 -8.39 -9.29 -10.55
N GLY A 76 -9.35 -9.42 -11.47
CA GLY A 76 -9.84 -10.74 -11.89
C GLY A 76 -8.92 -11.55 -12.82
N ASN A 77 -8.02 -10.89 -13.56
CA ASN A 77 -7.01 -11.55 -14.41
C ASN A 77 -5.83 -10.59 -14.68
N SER A 78 -4.96 -10.42 -13.69
CA SER A 78 -3.86 -9.47 -13.69
C SER A 78 -2.65 -10.11 -12.99
N ALA A 79 -1.54 -10.22 -13.71
CA ALA A 79 -0.24 -10.56 -13.13
C ALA A 79 0.45 -9.33 -12.49
N ARG A 80 -0.32 -8.29 -12.12
CA ARG A 80 0.21 -7.04 -11.56
C ARG A 80 0.07 -7.06 -10.05
N GLY A 81 1.07 -6.48 -9.38
CA GLY A 81 1.00 -6.24 -7.95
C GLY A 81 0.08 -5.07 -7.59
N TRP A 82 -0.36 -5.05 -6.35
CA TRP A 82 -1.09 -3.93 -5.75
C TRP A 82 -0.29 -3.38 -4.58
N CYS A 83 -0.07 -2.06 -4.59
CA CYS A 83 0.56 -1.33 -3.49
C CYS A 83 -0.42 -0.29 -2.95
N LYS A 84 -0.52 -0.19 -1.63
CA LYS A 84 -1.18 0.93 -0.95
C LYS A 84 -0.44 1.36 0.29
N ASN A 85 -0.72 2.59 0.69
CA ASN A 85 -0.23 3.21 1.89
C ASN A 85 -1.33 4.04 2.53
N ALA A 86 -1.28 4.13 3.86
CA ALA A 86 -2.23 4.88 4.66
C ALA A 86 -1.53 5.56 5.83
N LEU A 87 -2.09 6.69 6.26
CA LEU A 87 -1.73 7.37 7.49
C LEU A 87 -2.47 6.71 8.65
N VAL A 88 -1.75 6.42 9.73
CA VAL A 88 -2.33 5.81 10.93
C VAL A 88 -1.89 6.56 12.19
N GLY A 89 -2.77 6.60 13.18
CA GLY A 89 -2.47 7.18 14.49
C GLY A 89 -1.69 6.20 15.38
N ASN A 90 -1.30 6.65 16.58
CA ASN A 90 -0.80 5.77 17.63
C ASN A 90 -1.93 4.88 18.17
N GLY A 91 -1.61 3.63 18.52
CA GLY A 91 -2.57 2.66 19.07
C GLY A 91 -3.50 2.05 18.02
N THR A 92 -3.15 2.15 16.74
CA THR A 92 -3.97 1.68 15.63
C THR A 92 -3.59 0.25 15.25
N THR A 93 -4.56 -0.65 15.19
CA THR A 93 -4.34 -2.02 14.71
C THR A 93 -4.29 -2.03 13.18
N ILE A 94 -3.20 -2.55 12.62
CA ILE A 94 -2.99 -2.68 11.19
C ILE A 94 -3.19 -4.15 10.81
N GLY A 95 -4.06 -4.40 9.85
CA GLY A 95 -4.32 -5.73 9.33
C GLY A 95 -4.43 -5.75 7.81
N TRP A 96 -4.36 -6.94 7.24
CA TRP A 96 -4.56 -7.15 5.81
C TRP A 96 -5.08 -8.55 5.51
N GLY A 97 -5.77 -8.66 4.37
CA GLY A 97 -6.17 -9.91 3.77
C GLY A 97 -5.65 -10.01 2.35
N VAL A 98 -5.18 -11.19 1.95
CA VAL A 98 -4.84 -11.50 0.55
C VAL A 98 -5.59 -12.75 0.14
N GLY A 99 -6.20 -12.69 -1.03
CA GLY A 99 -6.93 -13.77 -1.67
C GLY A 99 -6.82 -13.68 -3.20
N GLY A 100 -7.76 -14.33 -3.87
CA GLY A 100 -7.68 -14.55 -5.31
C GLY A 100 -6.94 -15.84 -5.67
N ASP A 101 -7.19 -16.34 -6.87
CA ASP A 101 -6.53 -17.50 -7.44
C ASP A 101 -5.14 -17.08 -7.91
N GLY A 102 -4.13 -17.36 -7.10
CA GLY A 102 -2.73 -16.99 -7.35
C GLY A 102 -2.29 -15.67 -6.73
N GLY A 103 -3.05 -15.09 -5.80
CA GLY A 103 -2.62 -13.92 -5.01
C GLY A 103 -1.68 -14.31 -3.86
N TRP A 104 -0.68 -13.47 -3.59
CA TRP A 104 0.22 -13.65 -2.44
C TRP A 104 0.59 -12.32 -1.77
N PHE A 105 0.86 -12.42 -0.47
CA PHE A 105 1.43 -11.32 0.31
C PHE A 105 2.93 -11.22 0.05
N ASP A 106 3.44 -10.00 -0.09
CA ASP A 106 4.87 -9.73 -0.25
C ASP A 106 5.44 -9.08 1.01
N TRP A 107 5.01 -7.85 1.34
CA TRP A 107 5.45 -7.15 2.54
C TRP A 107 4.42 -6.14 3.05
N CYS A 108 4.52 -5.85 4.35
CA CYS A 108 3.81 -4.76 5.03
C CYS A 108 4.81 -4.06 5.95
N LYS A 109 4.98 -2.77 5.77
CA LYS A 109 6.01 -1.96 6.43
C LYS A 109 5.39 -0.76 7.10
N PHE A 110 6.02 -0.33 8.19
CA PHE A 110 5.67 0.87 8.92
C PHE A 110 6.83 1.86 8.93
N ARG A 111 6.50 3.15 8.88
CA ARG A 111 7.42 4.27 9.11
C ARG A 111 6.82 5.21 10.13
N ARG A 112 7.56 5.44 11.22
CA ARG A 112 7.15 6.32 12.32
C ARG A 112 7.13 7.79 11.89
N MET A 113 6.22 8.54 12.48
CA MET A 113 6.18 10.01 12.48
C MET A 113 6.49 10.55 13.88
N TRP A 114 7.15 11.70 13.91
CA TRP A 114 7.41 12.47 15.13
C TRP A 114 6.35 13.56 15.33
#